data_AF-A0A938LDM6-F1
#
_entry.id   AF-A0A938LDM6-F1
#
_cell.length_a   1.000
_cell.length_b   1.000
_cell.length_c   1.000
_cell.angle_alpha   90.00
_cell.angle_beta   90.00
_cell.angle_gamma   90.00
#
_symmetry.space_group_name_H-M   'P 1'
#
loop_
_entity.id
_entity.type
_entity.pdbx_description
1 polymer ?
#
loop_
_entity_poly.entity_id
_entity_poly.type
_entity_poly.pdbx_seq_one_letter_code
_entity_poly.pdbx_strand_id
1 'polypeptide(L)' 'MRSRMLWNVGLTLVAVAAMAAYPPCRAQGGGWQAEARHYGWQLDFESAKRSAKRSGKPLMVVVRCVP' A
#
# COMPACT_ATOMS: atom_id res chain seq x y z
N MET A 1 27.96 0.34 -46.16
CA MET A 1 27.87 1.22 -44.97
C MET A 1 26.46 1.32 -44.34
N ARG A 2 25.46 0.52 -44.76
CA ARG A 2 24.08 0.56 -44.20
C ARG A 2 23.80 -0.41 -43.04
N SER A 3 24.71 -1.34 -42.76
CA SER A 3 24.48 -2.44 -41.81
C SER A 3 24.76 -2.10 -40.33
N ARG A 4 25.48 -1.00 -40.04
CA ARG A 4 25.82 -0.59 -38.66
C ARG A 4 24.76 0.32 -38.01
N MET A 5 23.88 0.92 -38.81
CA MET A 5 22.86 1.86 -38.33
C MET A 5 21.67 1.16 -37.66
N LEU A 6 21.36 -0.07 -38.08
CA LEU A 6 20.25 -0.87 -37.55
C LEU A 6 20.51 -1.40 -36.13
N TRP A 7 21.78 -1.54 -35.73
CA TRP A 7 22.14 -2.00 -34.39
C TRP A 7 21.90 -0.95 -33.30
N ASN A 8 22.07 0.33 -33.60
CA ASN A 8 21.90 1.41 -32.61
C ASN A 8 20.42 1.71 -32.30
N VAL A 9 19.51 1.42 -33.23
CA VAL A 9 18.06 1.58 -33.06
C VAL A 9 17.47 0.45 -32.21
N GLY A 10 18.02 -0.77 -32.33
CA GLY A 10 17.60 -1.91 -31.50
C GLY A 10 17.93 -1.73 -30.02
N LEU A 11 19.08 -1.12 -29.69
CA LEU A 11 19.51 -0.94 -28.30
C LEU A 11 18.70 0.13 -27.55
N THR A 12 18.26 1.18 -28.25
CA THR A 12 17.47 2.27 -27.66
C THR A 12 16.03 1.86 -27.32
N LEU A 13 15.45 0.94 -28.10
CA LEU A 13 14.07 0.47 -27.86
C LEU A 13 13.93 -0.37 -26.58
N VAL A 14 14.96 -1.16 -26.24
CA VAL A 14 14.96 -2.03 -25.04
C VAL A 14 15.03 -1.22 -23.75
N ALA A 15 15.77 -0.10 -23.73
CA ALA A 15 15.93 0.74 -22.55
C ALA A 15 14.62 1.46 -22.13
N VAL A 16 13.79 1.85 -23.11
CA VAL A 16 12.51 2.53 -22.84
C VAL A 16 11.47 1.56 -22.27
N ALA A 17 11.47 0.30 -22.71
CA ALA A 17 10.58 -0.73 -22.19
C ALA A 17 10.88 -1.09 -20.71
N ALA A 18 12.15 -1.02 -20.30
CA ALA A 18 12.54 -1.31 -18.91
C ALA A 18 12.08 -0.23 -17.91
N MET A 19 11.97 1.03 -18.33
CA MET A 19 11.50 2.12 -17.46
C MET A 19 9.97 2.10 -17.24
N ALA A 20 9.20 1.43 -18.10
CA ALA A 20 7.76 1.24 -17.92
C ALA A 20 7.42 0.12 -16.92
N ALA A 21 8.39 -0.71 -16.53
CA ALA A 21 8.22 -1.82 -15.60
C ALA A 21 8.38 -1.45 -14.11
N TYR A 22 8.68 -0.17 -13.81
CA TYR A 22 8.57 0.37 -12.46
C TYR A 22 7.21 1.05 -12.31
N PRO A 23 6.14 0.31 -11.96
CA PRO A 23 4.92 0.98 -11.52
C PRO A 23 5.31 1.88 -10.34
N PRO A 24 4.81 3.13 -10.27
CA PRO A 24 4.96 3.91 -9.05
C PRO A 24 4.40 3.05 -7.93
N CYS A 25 5.22 2.76 -6.92
CA CYS A 25 4.76 2.13 -5.69
C CYS A 25 3.57 2.95 -5.18
N ARG A 26 2.36 2.50 -5.49
CA ARG A 26 1.15 3.03 -4.89
C ARG A 26 1.25 2.62 -3.44
N ALA A 27 1.61 3.56 -2.58
CA ALA A 27 1.47 3.43 -1.14
C ALA A 27 0.04 2.92 -0.88
N GLN A 28 -0.08 1.65 -0.51
CA GLN A 28 -1.35 0.97 -0.35
C GLN A 28 -1.94 1.38 1.01
N GLY A 29 -2.22 2.67 1.18
CA GLY A 29 -2.68 3.26 2.44
C GLY A 29 -4.11 2.88 2.87
N GLY A 30 -4.79 1.99 2.13
CA GLY A 30 -6.23 1.73 2.30
C GLY A 30 -6.64 0.37 2.85
N GLY A 31 -5.73 -0.60 2.99
CA GLY A 31 -6.11 -1.98 3.32
C GLY A 31 -6.55 -2.20 4.77
N TRP A 32 -5.81 -1.62 5.72
CA TRP A 32 -5.98 -1.91 7.15
C TRP A 32 -7.29 -1.38 7.73
N GLN A 33 -7.83 -0.27 7.20
CA GLN A 33 -9.11 0.28 7.65
C GLN A 33 -10.28 -0.61 7.23
N ALA A 34 -10.22 -1.17 6.02
CA ALA A 34 -11.21 -2.10 5.52
C ALA A 34 -11.17 -3.42 6.30
N GLU A 35 -9.96 -3.93 6.57
CA GLU A 35 -9.75 -5.13 7.38
C GLU A 35 -10.22 -4.95 8.83
N ALA A 36 -9.90 -3.81 9.46
CA ALA A 36 -10.34 -3.49 10.82
C ALA A 36 -11.87 -3.55 10.95
N ARG A 37 -12.60 -2.99 9.98
CA ARG A 37 -14.08 -3.03 9.97
C ARG A 37 -14.62 -4.45 9.85
N HIS A 38 -13.98 -5.33 9.07
CA HIS A 38 -14.41 -6.71 8.89
C HIS A 38 -14.42 -7.50 10.21
N TYR A 39 -13.43 -7.24 11.09
CA TYR A 39 -13.33 -7.90 12.39
C TYR A 39 -14.04 -7.12 13.52
N GLY A 40 -14.77 -6.05 13.21
CA GLY A 40 -15.49 -5.24 14.19
C GLY A 40 -14.58 -4.33 15.05
N TRP A 41 -13.37 -4.02 14.57
CA TRP A 41 -12.44 -3.17 15.29
C TRP A 41 -12.89 -1.71 15.17
N GLN A 42 -12.86 -1.01 16.31
CA GLN A 42 -13.10 0.43 16.34
C GLN A 42 -11.80 1.17 16.01
N LEU A 43 -11.88 2.12 15.06
CA LEU A 43 -10.74 2.92 14.63
C LEU A 43 -10.50 4.16 15.50
N ASP A 44 -11.52 4.58 16.25
CA ASP A 44 -11.46 5.72 17.15
C ASP A 44 -11.30 5.26 18.60
N PHE A 45 -10.32 5.82 19.29
CA PHE A 45 -9.96 5.40 20.64
C PHE A 45 -11.04 5.76 21.67
N GLU A 46 -11.62 6.95 21.58
CA GLU A 46 -12.59 7.44 22.57
C GLU A 46 -13.92 6.68 22.51
N SER A 47 -14.40 6.35 21.31
CA SER A 47 -15.56 5.47 21.13
C SER A 47 -15.31 4.05 21.63
N ALA A 48 -14.13 3.49 21.38
CA ALA A 48 -13.74 2.18 21.88
C ALA A 48 -13.67 2.17 23.41
N LYS A 49 -13.09 3.21 24.02
CA LYS A 49 -13.01 3.40 25.47
C LYS A 49 -14.38 3.52 26.13
N ARG A 50 -15.30 4.31 25.56
CA ARG A 50 -16.70 4.38 26.06
C ARG A 50 -17.38 3.01 25.98
N SER A 51 -17.17 2.27 24.90
CA SER A 51 -17.74 0.93 24.71
C SER A 51 -17.19 -0.08 25.72
N ALA A 52 -15.88 -0.06 25.97
CA ALA A 52 -15.22 -0.89 26.99
C ALA A 52 -15.75 -0.57 28.40
N LYS A 53 -15.84 0.71 28.76
CA LYS A 53 -16.40 1.15 30.05
C LYS A 53 -17.85 0.69 30.25
N ARG A 54 -18.69 0.81 29.22
CA ARG A 54 -20.09 0.39 29.27
C ARG A 54 -20.26 -1.12 29.37
N SER A 55 -19.40 -1.88 28.69
CA SER A 55 -19.49 -3.34 28.66
C SER A 55 -18.74 -4.04 29.80
N GLY A 56 -17.89 -3.32 30.54
CA GLY A 56 -17.01 -3.88 31.56
C GLY A 56 -15.90 -4.78 31.00
N LYS A 57 -15.73 -4.82 29.67
CA LYS A 57 -14.72 -5.65 29.00
C LYS A 57 -13.40 -4.87 28.86
N PRO A 58 -12.24 -5.54 28.99
CA PRO A 58 -10.95 -4.90 28.76
C PRO A 58 -10.81 -4.43 27.30
N LEU A 59 -10.07 -3.34 27.11
CA LEU A 59 -9.80 -2.75 25.79
C LEU A 59 -8.44 -3.23 25.27
N MET A 60 -8.41 -3.78 24.05
CA MET A 60 -7.17 -4.07 23.31
C MET A 60 -6.86 -2.92 22.36
N VAL A 61 -5.64 -2.38 22.42
CA VAL A 61 -5.17 -1.31 21.54
C VAL A 61 -4.05 -1.84 20.66
N VAL A 62 -4.19 -1.67 19.35
CA VAL A 62 -3.18 -2.10 18.37
C VAL A 62 -2.62 -0.88 17.68
N VAL A 63 -1.37 -0.56 17.99
CA VAL A 63 -0.63 0.52 17.34
C VAL A 63 0.11 -0.07 16.14
N ARG A 64 -0.12 0.47 14.94
CA ARG A 64 0.58 0.07 13.72
C ARG A 64 1.38 1.24 13.18
N CYS A 65 2.60 0.95 12.74
CA CYS A 65 3.36 1.88 11.90
C CYS A 65 2.94 1.62 10.46
N VAL A 66 2.36 2.63 9.80
CA VAL A 66 2.06 2.58 8.36
C VAL A 66 3.20 3.30 7.65
N PRO A 67 3.93 2.62 6.74
CA PRO A 67 5.02 3.23 5.99
C PRO A 67 4.54 4.33 5.04
#